data_AF-A0A7L2Q7I7-F1
#
_entry.id   AF-A0A7L2Q7I7-F1
#
_cell.length_a   1.000
_cell.length_b   1.000
_cell.length_c   1.000
_cell.angle_alpha   90.00
_cell.angle_beta   90.00
_cell.angle_gamma   90.00
#
_symmetry.space_group_name_H-M   'P 1'
#
loop_
_entity.id
_entity.type
_entity.pdbx_description
1 polymer ?
#
loop_
_entity_poly.entity_id
_entity_poly.type
_entity_poly.pdbx_seq_one_letter_code
_entity_poly.pdbx_strand_id
1 'polypeptide(L)'
;LVKDVKPGLKNLNLIFIVLETGRVTKTKDGHEVRTCKVADKTGSINISVWDDVGNLIQPGDIIRLTKGYASVFKGCLTLYTGRGGDLQKIGEFCMVYSEVPNFSEPNPEYVAQQAQGKG
;
A
#
# COMPACT_ATOMS: atom_id res chain seq x y z
N LEU A 1 -6.06 -8.57 -7.81
CA LEU A 1 -5.54 -7.35 -8.48
C LEU A 1 -5.80 -6.16 -7.57
N VAL A 2 -5.20 -5.01 -7.84
CA VAL A 2 -5.40 -3.79 -7.03
C VAL A 2 -6.87 -3.44 -6.91
N LYS A 3 -7.65 -3.54 -8.00
CA LYS A 3 -9.12 -3.29 -7.97
C LYS A 3 -9.94 -4.19 -7.06
N ASP A 4 -9.39 -5.34 -6.66
CA ASP A 4 -10.11 -6.31 -5.82
C ASP A 4 -9.85 -6.06 -4.32
N VAL A 5 -8.96 -5.13 -3.99
CA VAL A 5 -8.60 -4.78 -2.61
C VAL A 5 -9.76 -4.03 -1.96
N LYS A 6 -10.14 -4.47 -0.75
CA LYS A 6 -11.17 -3.84 0.07
C LYS A 6 -10.70 -3.75 1.52
N PRO A 7 -11.23 -2.80 2.32
CA PRO A 7 -10.92 -2.73 3.74
C PRO A 7 -11.13 -4.07 4.45
N GLY A 8 -10.19 -4.46 5.32
CA GLY A 8 -10.29 -5.66 6.16
C GLY A 8 -9.80 -6.96 5.48
N LEU A 9 -9.54 -6.97 4.18
CA LEU A 9 -8.96 -8.13 3.51
C LEU A 9 -7.55 -8.43 4.02
N LYS A 10 -7.24 -9.72 4.16
CA LYS A 10 -5.96 -10.27 4.63
C LYS A 10 -5.48 -11.34 3.66
N ASN A 11 -4.26 -11.83 3.85
CA ASN A 11 -3.63 -12.84 2.99
C ASN A 11 -3.59 -12.41 1.51
N LEU A 12 -3.47 -11.10 1.26
CA LEU A 12 -3.39 -10.55 -0.08
C LEU A 12 -2.03 -10.89 -0.70
N ASN A 13 -2.05 -11.43 -1.91
CA ASN A 13 -0.86 -11.66 -2.71
C ASN A 13 -0.98 -10.85 -3.99
N LEU A 14 -0.10 -9.87 -4.17
CA LEU A 14 -0.18 -8.90 -5.25
C LEU A 14 1.21 -8.70 -5.86
N ILE A 15 1.22 -8.38 -7.15
CA ILE A 15 2.41 -7.88 -7.85
C ILE A 15 2.04 -6.50 -8.36
N PHE A 16 2.90 -5.52 -8.12
CA PHE A 16 2.69 -4.13 -8.52
C PHE A 16 4.03 -3.47 -8.85
N ILE A 17 3.96 -2.40 -9.64
CA ILE A 17 5.07 -1.49 -9.86
C ILE A 17 4.96 -0.29 -8.91
N VAL A 18 6.10 0.18 -8.40
CA VAL A 18 6.18 1.38 -7.56
C VAL A 18 6.20 2.60 -8.46
N LEU A 19 5.29 3.54 -8.24
CA LEU A 19 5.19 4.79 -8.99
C LEU A 19 5.92 5.92 -8.26
N GLU A 20 5.68 6.04 -6.95
CA GLU A 20 6.21 7.14 -6.13
C GLU A 20 6.57 6.64 -4.72
N THR A 21 7.61 7.21 -4.14
CA THR A 21 8.01 7.01 -2.74
C THR A 21 7.84 8.30 -1.97
N GLY A 22 6.95 8.29 -0.98
CA GLY A 22 6.73 9.43 -0.09
C GLY A 22 7.86 9.68 0.89
N ARG A 23 7.77 10.79 1.62
CA ARG A 23 8.74 11.15 2.66
C ARG A 23 8.69 10.16 3.82
N VAL A 24 9.85 9.91 4.42
CA VAL A 24 9.94 9.16 5.68
C VAL A 24 9.36 10.00 6.80
N THR A 25 8.54 9.37 7.63
CA THR A 25 8.06 9.90 8.90
C THR A 25 8.45 8.93 10.01
N LYS A 26 8.64 9.44 11.23
CA LYS A 26 8.93 8.61 12.40
C LYS A 26 7.70 8.50 13.28
N THR A 27 7.38 7.28 13.70
CA THR A 27 6.36 7.02 14.70
C THR A 27 6.86 7.39 16.09
N LYS A 28 5.96 7.42 17.09
CA LYS A 28 6.31 7.80 18.47
C LYS A 28 7.31 6.83 19.12
N ASP A 29 7.26 5.57 18.72
CA ASP A 29 8.13 4.47 19.13
C ASP A 29 9.40 4.35 18.27
N GLY A 30 9.63 5.28 17.33
CA GLY A 30 10.89 5.43 16.62
C GLY A 30 11.00 4.68 15.29
N HIS A 31 9.97 3.94 14.88
CA HIS A 31 9.93 3.28 13.58
C HIS A 31 9.81 4.28 12.44
N GLU A 32 10.50 3.98 11.34
CA GLU A 32 10.38 4.74 10.10
C GLU A 32 9.23 4.20 9.28
N VAL A 33 8.40 5.09 8.75
CA VAL A 33 7.30 4.72 7.86
C VAL A 33 7.21 5.69 6.70
N ARG A 34 7.01 5.15 5.50
CA ARG A 34 6.74 5.93 4.29
C ARG A 34 5.55 5.34 3.54
N THR A 35 4.83 6.21 2.85
CA THR A 35 3.77 5.82 1.93
C THR A 35 4.34 5.75 0.53
N CYS A 36 4.14 4.64 -0.17
CA CYS A 36 4.48 4.51 -1.59
C CYS A 36 3.19 4.37 -2.42
N LYS A 37 3.12 5.05 -3.56
CA LYS A 37 2.07 4.82 -4.56
C LYS A 37 2.51 3.66 -5.44
N VAL A 38 1.67 2.62 -5.55
CA VAL A 38 1.94 1.43 -6.36
C VAL A 38 0.77 1.15 -7.28
N ALA A 39 1.01 0.46 -8.40
CA ALA A 39 -0.03 0.17 -9.37
C ALA A 39 0.09 -1.20 -10.03
N ASP A 40 -1.04 -1.72 -10.50
CA ASP A 40 -1.09 -2.77 -11.52
C ASP A 40 -1.96 -2.28 -12.69
N LYS A 41 -2.23 -3.15 -13.67
CA LYS A 41 -3.06 -2.81 -14.84
C LYS A 41 -4.49 -2.35 -14.51
N THR A 42 -4.94 -2.46 -13.27
CA THR A 42 -6.31 -2.16 -12.82
C THR A 42 -6.47 -0.86 -12.06
N GLY A 43 -5.36 -0.19 -11.71
CA GLY A 43 -5.36 1.08 -10.99
C GLY A 43 -4.22 1.17 -9.99
N SER A 44 -4.20 2.27 -9.21
CA SER A 44 -3.19 2.52 -8.19
C SER A 44 -3.73 2.46 -6.77
N ILE A 45 -2.87 2.16 -5.81
CA ILE A 45 -3.16 2.13 -4.38
C ILE A 45 -1.90 2.52 -3.60
N ASN A 46 -2.08 3.05 -2.40
CA ASN A 46 -1.00 3.34 -1.47
C ASN A 46 -0.65 2.10 -0.65
N ILE A 47 0.64 1.90 -0.42
CA ILE A 47 1.17 0.93 0.55
C ILE A 47 2.00 1.68 1.60
N SER A 48 1.80 1.35 2.88
CA SER A 48 2.65 1.84 3.97
C SER A 48 3.77 0.84 4.22
N VAL A 49 5.02 1.29 4.06
CA VAL A 49 6.21 0.46 4.22
C VAL A 49 7.02 0.96 5.40
N TRP A 50 7.47 0.01 6.21
CA TRP A 50 8.12 0.25 7.49
C TRP A 50 9.61 -0.05 7.41
N ASP A 51 10.37 0.69 8.22
CA ASP A 51 11.78 0.50 8.53
C ASP A 51 12.67 0.37 7.27
N ASP A 52 13.73 -0.43 7.35
CA ASP A 52 14.77 -0.54 6.32
C ASP A 52 14.21 -0.92 4.94
N VAL A 53 13.16 -1.74 4.89
CA VAL A 53 12.51 -2.11 3.62
C VAL A 53 12.00 -0.88 2.90
N GLY A 54 11.47 0.12 3.62
CA GLY A 54 11.04 1.38 3.05
C GLY A 54 12.20 2.14 2.38
N ASN A 55 13.40 2.07 2.96
CA ASN A 55 14.58 2.76 2.46
C ASN A 55 15.16 2.11 1.18
N LEU A 56 14.87 0.83 0.94
CA LEU A 56 15.35 0.09 -0.24
C LEU A 56 14.46 0.25 -1.48
N ILE A 57 13.16 0.53 -1.29
CA ILE A 57 12.19 0.63 -2.40
C ILE A 57 12.43 1.89 -3.22
N GLN A 58 12.43 1.74 -4.54
CA GLN A 58 12.57 2.82 -5.51
C GLN A 58 11.39 2.87 -6.51
N PRO A 59 11.06 4.06 -7.07
CA PRO A 59 10.18 4.15 -8.23
C PRO A 59 10.68 3.26 -9.38
N GLY A 60 9.76 2.56 -10.04
CA GLY A 60 10.05 1.60 -11.11
C GLY A 60 10.26 0.17 -10.65
N ASP A 61 10.46 -0.09 -9.35
CA ASP A 61 10.57 -1.46 -8.82
C ASP A 61 9.27 -2.24 -9.03
N ILE A 62 9.40 -3.50 -9.49
CA ILE A 62 8.31 -4.45 -9.52
C ILE A 62 8.42 -5.31 -8.26
N ILE A 63 7.42 -5.21 -7.40
CA ILE A 63 7.42 -5.86 -6.08
C ILE A 63 6.29 -6.87 -6.00
N ARG A 64 6.62 -8.04 -5.45
CA ARG A 64 5.66 -9.03 -4.97
C ARG A 64 5.41 -8.78 -3.48
N LEU A 65 4.16 -8.53 -3.13
CA LEU A 65 3.66 -8.55 -1.77
C LEU A 65 3.06 -9.93 -1.48
N THR A 66 3.49 -10.57 -0.38
CA THR A 66 2.84 -11.77 0.13
C THR A 66 2.22 -11.54 1.51
N LYS A 67 1.10 -12.24 1.77
CA LYS A 67 0.31 -12.12 3.00
C LYS A 67 0.06 -10.67 3.44
N GLY A 68 -0.17 -9.79 2.48
CA GLY A 68 -0.56 -8.42 2.74
C GLY A 68 -1.94 -8.32 3.36
N TYR A 69 -2.26 -7.15 3.88
CA TYR A 69 -3.61 -6.79 4.29
C TYR A 69 -3.93 -5.36 3.87
N ALA A 70 -5.23 -5.05 3.86
CA ALA A 70 -5.72 -3.72 3.54
C ALA A 70 -6.52 -3.15 4.70
N SER A 71 -6.27 -1.89 5.02
CA SER A 71 -6.99 -1.15 6.04
C SER A 71 -7.17 0.30 5.60
N VAL A 72 -8.11 0.99 6.21
CA VAL A 72 -8.26 2.44 5.99
C VAL A 72 -7.32 3.17 6.94
N PHE A 73 -6.61 4.17 6.44
CA PHE A 73 -5.85 5.13 7.24
C PHE A 73 -6.19 6.54 6.80
N LYS A 74 -6.67 7.38 7.73
CA LYS A 74 -7.10 8.76 7.46
C LYS A 74 -8.07 8.88 6.28
N GLY A 75 -9.02 7.94 6.17
CA GLY A 75 -10.00 7.90 5.07
C GLY A 75 -9.52 7.27 3.75
N CYS A 76 -8.25 6.87 3.65
CA CYS A 76 -7.68 6.26 2.45
C CYS A 76 -7.51 4.74 2.63
N LEU A 77 -7.98 3.93 1.67
CA LEU A 77 -7.65 2.51 1.62
C LEU A 77 -6.15 2.35 1.38
N THR A 78 -5.47 1.59 2.24
CA THR A 78 -4.01 1.48 2.27
C THR A 78 -3.62 0.01 2.44
N LEU A 79 -2.62 -0.42 1.68
CA LEU A 79 -1.99 -1.74 1.81
C LEU A 79 -0.88 -1.75 2.87
N TYR A 80 -0.67 -2.92 3.45
CA TYR A 80 0.33 -3.18 4.46
C TYR A 80 0.88 -4.61 4.31
N THR A 81 2.11 -4.82 4.76
CA THR A 81 2.68 -6.16 4.91
C THR A 81 2.12 -6.82 6.17
N GLY A 82 1.49 -7.99 6.04
CA GLY A 82 0.92 -8.71 7.18
C GLY A 82 1.96 -9.56 7.94
N ARG A 83 1.51 -10.15 9.05
CA ARG A 83 2.36 -11.03 9.87
C ARG A 83 2.87 -12.22 9.05
N GLY A 84 4.19 -12.36 8.98
CA GLY A 84 4.86 -13.42 8.22
C GLY A 84 4.73 -13.29 6.71
N GLY A 85 4.33 -12.11 6.23
CA GLY A 85 4.41 -11.68 4.83
C GLY A 85 5.66 -10.86 4.56
N ASP A 86 5.88 -10.54 3.30
CA ASP A 86 7.08 -9.85 2.83
C ASP A 86 6.82 -8.97 1.59
N LEU A 87 7.80 -8.14 1.28
CA LEU A 87 7.92 -7.39 0.03
C LEU A 87 9.20 -7.83 -0.65
N GLN A 88 9.07 -8.41 -1.84
CA GLN A 88 10.20 -8.91 -2.62
C GLN A 88 10.28 -8.18 -3.96
N LYS A 89 11.40 -7.51 -4.24
CA LYS A 89 11.68 -7.01 -5.60
C LYS A 89 11.89 -8.21 -6.52
N ILE A 90 11.13 -8.27 -7.61
CA ILE A 90 11.16 -9.34 -8.61
C ILE A 90 11.48 -8.85 -10.03
N GLY A 91 11.64 -7.54 -10.21
CA GLY A 91 11.98 -6.91 -11.48
C GLY A 91 11.91 -5.38 -11.39
N GLU A 92 11.97 -4.72 -12.53
CA GLU A 92 11.85 -3.27 -12.65
C GLU A 92 11.37 -2.86 -14.06
N PHE A 93 10.76 -1.67 -14.15
CA PHE A 93 10.39 -0.92 -15.36
C PHE A 93 9.33 -1.54 -16.30
N CYS A 94 9.48 -2.81 -16.69
CA CYS A 94 8.72 -3.43 -17.78
C CYS A 94 7.36 -4.02 -17.35
N MET A 95 6.61 -3.34 -16.48
CA MET A 95 5.27 -3.76 -16.06
C MET A 95 4.21 -2.76 -16.56
N VAL A 96 3.18 -3.26 -17.25
CA VAL A 96 2.02 -2.45 -17.65
C VAL A 96 1.17 -2.13 -16.41
N TYR A 97 0.86 -0.85 -16.22
CA TYR A 97 0.05 -0.35 -15.11
C TYR A 97 -0.97 0.70 -15.55
N SER A 98 -1.95 0.96 -14.69
CA SER A 98 -2.84 2.11 -14.78
C SER A 98 -2.75 2.91 -13.48
N GLU A 99 -2.64 4.23 -13.57
CA GLU A 99 -2.72 5.10 -12.38
C GLU A 99 -4.16 5.33 -11.91
N VAL A 100 -5.13 5.06 -12.78
CA VAL A 100 -6.55 5.33 -12.51
C VAL A 100 -7.39 4.04 -12.58
N PRO A 101 -8.38 3.88 -11.70
CA PRO A 101 -8.67 4.75 -10.56
C PRO A 101 -7.60 4.63 -9.46
N ASN A 102 -7.48 5.69 -8.65
CA ASN A 102 -6.66 5.65 -7.43
C ASN A 102 -7.54 5.19 -6.25
N PHE A 103 -7.37 3.94 -5.84
CA PHE A 103 -8.16 3.33 -4.76
C PHE A 103 -7.84 3.91 -3.38
N SER A 104 -6.78 4.72 -3.25
CA SER A 104 -6.44 5.42 -2.01
C SER A 104 -6.93 6.86 -1.98
N GLU A 105 -7.74 7.30 -2.93
CA GLU A 105 -8.46 8.58 -2.79
C GLU A 105 -9.29 8.58 -1.50
N PRO A 106 -9.34 9.71 -0.76
CA PRO A 106 -10.15 9.81 0.45
C PRO A 106 -11.61 9.47 0.16
N ASN A 107 -12.15 8.48 0.87
CA ASN A 107 -13.55 8.09 0.75
C ASN A 107 -14.33 8.53 2.02
N PRO A 108 -15.36 9.40 1.89
CA PRO A 108 -16.19 9.82 3.02
C PRO A 108 -16.83 8.66 3.80
N GLU A 109 -17.18 7.56 3.14
CA GLU A 109 -17.76 6.38 3.78
C GLU A 109 -16.77 5.73 4.75
N TYR A 110 -15.49 5.66 4.36
CA TYR A 110 -14.43 5.13 5.21
C TYR A 110 -14.15 6.03 6.42
N VAL A 111 -14.23 7.34 6.24
CA VAL A 111 -14.10 8.30 7.34
C VAL A 111 -15.22 8.11 8.36
N ALA A 112 -16.47 7.96 7.89
CA ALA A 112 -17.63 7.74 8.75
C ALA A 112 -17.51 6.43 9.56
N GLN A 113 -17.09 5.33 8.91
CA GLN A 113 -16.87 4.04 9.59
C GLN A 113 -15.78 4.10 10.66
N GLN A 114 -14.69 4.84 10.42
CA GLN A 114 -13.62 5.04 11.43
C GLN A 114 -14.07 5.86 12.64
N ALA A 115 -15.03 6.78 12.46
CA ALA A 115 -15.62 7.54 13.55
C ALA A 115 -16.53 6.68 14.44
N GLN A 116 -17.25 5.72 13.84
CA GLN A 116 -18.19 4.85 14.55
C GLN A 116 -17.50 3.70 15.31
N GLY A 117 -16.37 3.19 14.83
CA GLY A 117 -15.62 2.11 15.48
C GLY A 117 -14.76 2.50 16.70
N LYS A 118 -14.84 3.75 17.16
CA LYS A 118 -14.13 4.27 18.35
C LYS A 118 -15.02 4.42 19.59
N GLY A 119 -16.23 3.85 19.57
CA GLY A 119 -17.16 3.78 20.70
C GLY A 119 -16.99 2.51 21.52
#